data_AF-A0A3N5PY24-F1
#
_entry.id   AF-A0A3N5PY24-F1
#
_cell.length_a   1.000
_cell.length_b   1.000
_cell.length_c   1.000
_cell.angle_alpha   90.00
_cell.angle_beta   90.00
_cell.angle_gamma   90.00
#
_symmetry.space_group_name_H-M   'P 1'
#
loop_
_entity.id
_entity.type
_entity.pdbx_description
1 polymer ?
#
loop_
_entity_poly.entity_id
_entity_poly.type
_entity_poly.pdbx_seq_one_letter_code
_entity_poly.pdbx_strand_id
1 'polypeptide(L)'
;MKNLLHIIKKEFLQFKRDPKMFGIILIAPVIQLILLGYAATLDVNIVHTLVFDQDRSELSRDFIEEFEGSGFFSIEHYVSDYNEVTELIDNGEVIVAIVIPNNFEKKIQRHETAKVQLLFNGSDGNTASIVAGYISNITAKFSREILMEYLSAGGTRTIPSAQITPVIRVWYNPLLKTRNFMVPGIVGLLLSNITLILASLAIVKEKEVGTLEQLIVTPIKPFELISGKMIPFIILGFASVLIVITAMTFIFDIPVRGSIYFLLFACFLYVLSTLGFGIFVSTISQTQQQAM
;
A
#
# COMPACT_ATOMS: atom_id res chain seq x y z
N MET A 1 37.58 -23.94 12.53
CA MET A 1 36.17 -24.42 12.67
C MET A 1 35.66 -24.44 14.12
N LYS A 2 36.41 -24.96 15.11
CA LYS A 2 35.95 -24.93 16.53
C LYS A 2 35.67 -23.50 17.02
N ASN A 3 36.53 -22.53 16.70
CA ASN A 3 36.37 -21.13 17.11
C ASN A 3 35.09 -20.49 16.56
N LEU A 4 34.81 -20.66 15.26
CA LEU A 4 33.57 -20.21 14.62
C LEU A 4 32.32 -20.72 15.35
N LEU A 5 32.28 -22.01 15.69
CA LEU A 5 31.14 -22.63 16.35
C LEU A 5 30.92 -22.08 17.77
N HIS A 6 32.00 -21.72 18.48
CA HIS A 6 31.92 -21.09 19.80
C HIS A 6 31.36 -19.67 19.72
N ILE A 7 31.74 -18.89 18.70
CA ILE A 7 31.20 -17.55 18.46
C ILE A 7 29.70 -17.64 18.17
N ILE A 8 29.30 -18.52 17.27
CA ILE A 8 27.87 -18.77 16.95
C ILE A 8 27.09 -19.13 18.22
N LYS A 9 27.62 -20.06 19.03
CA LYS A 9 26.99 -20.48 20.28
C LYS A 9 26.87 -19.32 21.28
N LYS A 10 27.90 -18.48 21.40
CA LYS A 10 27.90 -17.29 22.26
C LYS A 10 26.80 -16.32 21.84
N GLU A 11 26.67 -16.01 20.56
CA GLU A 11 25.65 -15.10 20.05
C GLU A 11 24.23 -15.63 20.29
N PHE A 12 23.97 -16.92 20.00
CA PHE A 12 22.67 -17.53 20.32
C PHE A 12 22.32 -17.48 21.81
N LEU A 13 23.30 -17.72 22.68
CA LEU A 13 23.11 -17.62 24.12
C LEU A 13 22.84 -16.17 24.56
N GLN A 14 23.48 -15.20 23.92
CA GLN A 14 23.27 -13.77 24.17
C GLN A 14 21.84 -13.36 23.79
N PHE A 15 21.35 -13.77 22.61
CA PHE A 15 19.96 -13.52 22.21
C PHE A 15 18.94 -14.19 23.12
N LYS A 16 19.17 -15.45 23.49
CA LYS A 16 18.28 -16.17 24.41
C LYS A 16 18.20 -15.49 25.79
N ARG A 17 19.27 -14.82 26.22
CA ARG A 17 19.36 -14.12 27.50
C ARG A 17 18.88 -12.66 27.44
N ASP A 18 18.69 -12.11 26.25
CA ASP A 18 18.21 -10.74 26.05
C ASP A 18 16.72 -10.75 25.62
N PRO A 19 15.77 -10.78 26.58
CA PRO A 19 14.35 -10.87 26.27
C PRO A 19 13.84 -9.65 25.50
N LYS A 20 14.49 -8.48 25.65
CA LYS A 20 14.14 -7.26 24.91
C LYS A 20 14.46 -7.44 23.44
N MET A 21 15.68 -7.89 23.14
CA MET A 21 16.11 -8.14 21.77
C MET A 21 15.27 -9.25 21.12
N PHE A 22 14.96 -10.32 21.85
CA PHE A 22 14.08 -11.38 21.38
C PHE A 22 12.68 -10.86 21.02
N GLY A 23 12.09 -10.02 21.88
CA GLY A 23 10.78 -9.39 21.63
C GLY A 23 10.79 -8.46 20.42
N ILE A 24 11.85 -7.64 20.26
CA ILE A 24 11.98 -6.73 19.12
C ILE A 24 12.09 -7.49 17.79
N ILE A 25 12.74 -8.65 17.76
CA ILE A 25 12.98 -9.41 16.52
C ILE A 25 11.78 -10.24 16.09
N LEU A 26 11.03 -10.80 17.05
CA LEU A 26 9.98 -11.77 16.75
C LEU A 26 8.58 -11.24 16.99
N ILE A 27 8.38 -10.41 18.02
CA ILE A 27 7.05 -9.93 18.42
C ILE A 27 6.74 -8.58 17.75
N ALA A 28 7.69 -7.64 17.79
CA ALA A 28 7.48 -6.31 17.22
C ALA A 28 7.07 -6.32 15.74
N PRO A 29 7.61 -7.19 14.86
CA PRO A 29 7.19 -7.24 13.45
C PRO A 29 5.76 -7.72 13.28
N VAL A 30 5.30 -8.65 14.13
CA VAL A 30 3.92 -9.12 14.10
C VAL A 30 2.98 -8.01 14.56
N ILE A 31 3.33 -7.31 15.64
CA ILE A 31 2.55 -6.16 16.11
C ILE A 31 2.53 -5.05 15.04
N GLN A 32 3.68 -4.72 14.44
CA GLN A 32 3.77 -3.75 13.36
C GLN A 32 2.96 -4.19 12.15
N LEU A 33 3.03 -5.47 11.76
CA LEU A 33 2.22 -5.99 10.67
C LEU A 33 0.73 -5.87 10.97
N ILE A 34 0.29 -6.15 12.20
CA ILE A 34 -1.10 -5.96 12.64
C ILE A 34 -1.47 -4.47 12.53
N LEU A 35 -0.71 -3.59 13.18
CA LEU A 35 -0.98 -2.16 13.20
C LEU A 35 -1.01 -1.56 11.79
N LEU A 36 0.05 -1.76 11.01
CA LEU A 36 0.16 -1.22 9.65
C LEU A 36 -0.79 -1.93 8.69
N GLY A 37 -0.99 -3.23 8.82
CA GLY A 37 -1.85 -4.01 7.92
C GLY A 37 -3.33 -3.71 8.08
N TYR A 38 -3.78 -3.37 9.30
CA TYR A 38 -5.14 -2.87 9.53
C TYR A 38 -5.27 -1.36 9.26
N ALA A 39 -4.23 -0.57 9.50
CA ALA A 39 -4.25 0.87 9.21
C ALA A 39 -4.10 1.20 7.72
N ALA A 40 -3.43 0.34 6.93
CA ALA A 40 -3.19 0.55 5.50
C ALA A 40 -4.36 0.11 4.62
N THR A 41 -5.57 0.59 4.94
CA THR A 41 -6.74 0.47 4.06
C THR A 41 -6.91 1.78 3.28
N LEU A 42 -6.70 1.72 1.97
CA LEU A 42 -7.10 2.76 1.02
C LEU A 42 -8.45 2.40 0.37
N ASP A 43 -9.20 1.48 0.99
CA ASP A 43 -10.47 1.00 0.47
C ASP A 43 -11.54 2.08 0.67
N VAL A 44 -11.80 2.83 -0.40
CA VAL A 44 -12.96 3.73 -0.48
C VAL A 44 -14.18 2.86 -0.76
N ASN A 45 -14.83 2.36 0.29
CA ASN A 45 -15.97 1.45 0.14
C ASN A 45 -17.22 2.19 -0.35
N ILE A 46 -17.43 3.43 0.09
CA ILE A 46 -18.53 4.31 -0.30
C ILE A 46 -17.99 5.72 -0.42
N VAL A 47 -18.20 6.35 -1.57
CA VAL A 47 -17.85 7.75 -1.81
C VAL A 47 -19.02 8.61 -1.38
N HIS A 48 -18.91 9.21 -0.19
CA HIS A 48 -19.85 10.22 0.30
C HIS A 48 -19.83 11.41 -0.65
N THR A 49 -20.96 11.64 -1.31
CA THR A 49 -21.08 12.57 -2.44
C THR A 49 -22.18 13.58 -2.17
N LEU A 50 -21.90 14.85 -2.49
CA LEU A 50 -22.94 15.86 -2.61
C LEU A 50 -23.16 16.24 -4.07
N VAL A 51 -24.38 16.68 -4.37
CA VAL A 51 -24.77 17.17 -5.68
C VAL A 51 -25.28 18.60 -5.57
N PHE A 52 -24.70 19.48 -6.40
CA PHE A 52 -25.23 20.80 -6.67
C PHE A 52 -25.72 20.86 -8.12
N ASP A 53 -27.01 20.60 -8.31
CA ASP A 53 -27.66 20.61 -9.62
C ASP A 53 -28.40 21.93 -9.87
N GLN A 54 -27.83 22.76 -10.75
CA GLN A 54 -28.42 24.01 -11.19
C GLN A 54 -29.34 23.85 -12.42
N ASP A 55 -29.24 22.74 -13.16
CA ASP A 55 -30.04 22.49 -14.38
C ASP A 55 -31.41 21.91 -14.01
N ARG A 56 -31.43 20.98 -13.04
CA ARG A 56 -32.64 20.30 -12.54
C ARG A 56 -33.48 19.67 -13.66
N SER A 57 -32.82 19.26 -14.75
CA SER A 57 -33.41 18.64 -15.91
C SER A 57 -33.61 17.13 -15.70
N GLU A 58 -34.30 16.47 -16.64
CA GLU A 58 -34.34 15.00 -16.66
C GLU A 58 -32.95 14.43 -16.94
N LEU A 59 -32.23 15.02 -17.91
CA LEU A 59 -30.89 14.57 -18.26
C LEU A 59 -29.87 14.76 -17.11
N SER A 60 -29.99 15.81 -16.29
CA SER A 60 -29.14 15.96 -15.10
C SER A 60 -29.43 14.90 -14.05
N ARG A 61 -30.70 14.52 -13.86
CA ARG A 61 -31.10 13.42 -12.95
C ARG A 61 -30.59 12.07 -13.44
N ASP A 62 -30.77 11.75 -14.72
CA ASP A 62 -30.26 10.50 -15.30
C ASP A 62 -28.73 10.39 -15.14
N PHE A 63 -28.01 11.50 -15.31
CA PHE A 63 -26.57 11.54 -15.08
C PHE A 63 -26.21 11.26 -13.62
N ILE A 64 -26.98 11.79 -12.67
CA ILE A 64 -26.79 11.57 -11.23
C ILE A 64 -27.08 10.10 -10.86
N GLU A 65 -28.14 9.51 -11.42
CA GLU A 65 -28.53 8.11 -11.17
C GLU A 65 -27.46 7.12 -11.63
N GLU A 66 -26.69 7.42 -12.68
CA GLU A 66 -25.53 6.61 -13.09
C GLU A 66 -24.45 6.50 -11.99
N PHE A 67 -24.30 7.52 -11.13
CA PHE A 67 -23.38 7.46 -10.00
C PHE A 67 -23.90 6.54 -8.90
N GLU A 68 -25.17 6.67 -8.51
CA GLU A 68 -25.78 5.79 -7.50
C GLU A 68 -25.83 4.33 -7.98
N GLY A 69 -26.20 4.12 -9.25
CA GLY A 69 -26.28 2.80 -9.88
C GLY A 69 -24.92 2.09 -10.01
N SER A 70 -23.80 2.82 -9.92
CA SER A 70 -22.46 2.22 -9.92
C SER A 70 -22.12 1.45 -8.63
N GLY A 71 -22.83 1.73 -7.53
CA GLY A 71 -22.59 1.13 -6.21
C GLY A 71 -21.36 1.65 -5.46
N PHE A 72 -20.61 2.59 -6.03
CA PHE A 72 -19.45 3.22 -5.38
C PHE A 72 -19.78 4.57 -4.74
N PHE A 73 -20.79 5.28 -5.23
CA PHE A 73 -21.18 6.61 -4.78
C PHE A 73 -22.47 6.53 -3.96
N SER A 74 -22.49 7.23 -2.83
CA SER A 74 -23.69 7.45 -2.03
C SER A 74 -23.97 8.94 -2.02
N ILE A 75 -25.12 9.34 -2.55
CA ILE A 75 -25.52 10.75 -2.59
C ILE A 75 -26.24 11.08 -1.29
N GLU A 76 -25.59 11.87 -0.45
CA GLU A 76 -26.08 12.18 0.89
C GLU A 76 -26.75 13.56 0.96
N HIS A 77 -26.30 14.48 0.09
CA HIS A 77 -26.74 15.86 0.12
C HIS A 77 -27.06 16.38 -1.28
N TYR A 78 -28.21 17.03 -1.40
CA TYR A 78 -28.56 17.88 -2.52
C TYR A 78 -28.59 19.32 -2.02
N VAL A 79 -27.63 20.12 -2.48
CA VAL A 79 -27.48 21.52 -2.04
C VAL A 79 -28.02 22.47 -3.11
N SER A 80 -28.41 23.67 -2.69
CA SER A 80 -28.88 24.73 -3.58
C SER A 80 -27.97 25.96 -3.60
N ASP A 81 -26.98 26.03 -2.71
CA ASP A 81 -25.97 27.09 -2.67
C ASP A 81 -24.56 26.52 -2.83
N TYR A 82 -23.69 27.25 -3.52
CA TYR A 82 -22.30 26.85 -3.72
C TYR A 82 -21.45 26.98 -2.44
N ASN A 83 -21.84 27.85 -1.50
CA ASN A 83 -21.12 27.93 -0.22
C ASN A 83 -21.30 26.66 0.60
N GLU A 84 -22.49 26.05 0.58
CA GLU A 84 -22.76 24.76 1.21
C GLU A 84 -21.89 23.64 0.63
N VAL A 85 -21.60 23.69 -0.69
CA VAL A 85 -20.66 22.75 -1.33
C VAL A 85 -19.27 22.83 -0.68
N THR A 86 -18.80 24.04 -0.43
CA THR A 86 -17.45 24.27 0.11
C THR A 86 -17.41 23.88 1.58
N GLU A 87 -18.42 24.26 2.37
CA GLU A 87 -18.51 23.96 3.80
C GLU A 87 -18.53 22.44 4.06
N LEU A 88 -19.35 21.68 3.32
CA LEU A 88 -19.46 20.23 3.49
C LEU A 88 -18.18 19.48 3.07
N ILE A 89 -17.46 19.99 2.07
CA ILE A 89 -16.15 19.45 1.68
C ILE A 89 -15.09 19.76 2.75
N ASP A 90 -15.03 21.01 3.22
CA ASP A 90 -14.03 21.48 4.18
C ASP A 90 -14.21 20.82 5.56
N ASN A 91 -15.46 20.57 5.97
CA ASN A 91 -15.79 19.82 7.18
C ASN A 91 -15.50 18.31 7.06
N GLY A 92 -15.19 17.83 5.85
CA GLY A 92 -14.91 16.42 5.58
C GLY A 92 -16.13 15.51 5.64
N GLU A 93 -17.35 16.08 5.55
CA GLU A 93 -18.60 15.32 5.52
C GLU A 93 -18.76 14.58 4.19
N VAL A 94 -18.26 15.16 3.10
CA VAL A 94 -18.22 14.51 1.79
C VAL A 94 -16.81 14.48 1.19
N ILE A 95 -16.57 13.50 0.33
CA ILE A 95 -15.30 13.32 -0.38
C ILE A 95 -15.32 14.05 -1.73
N VAL A 96 -16.49 14.12 -2.38
CA VAL A 96 -16.65 14.74 -3.69
C VAL A 96 -17.96 15.52 -3.80
N ALA A 97 -17.91 16.64 -4.51
CA ALA A 97 -19.08 17.38 -4.97
C ALA A 97 -19.18 17.35 -6.49
N ILE A 98 -20.37 17.03 -6.98
CA ILE A 98 -20.73 17.09 -8.40
C ILE A 98 -21.52 18.38 -8.64
N VAL A 99 -20.97 19.28 -9.45
CA VAL A 99 -21.56 20.59 -9.77
C VAL A 99 -22.02 20.59 -11.23
N ILE A 100 -23.34 20.58 -11.42
CA ILE A 100 -23.97 20.58 -12.74
C ILE A 100 -24.46 22.00 -13.06
N PRO A 101 -24.03 22.63 -14.17
CA PRO A 101 -24.44 23.98 -14.53
C PRO A 101 -25.85 24.04 -15.13
N ASN A 102 -26.52 25.19 -15.02
CA ASN A 102 -27.90 25.48 -15.47
C ASN A 102 -28.18 25.38 -17.00
N ASN A 103 -27.21 24.93 -17.78
CA ASN A 103 -27.31 24.78 -19.23
C ASN A 103 -26.80 23.42 -19.69
N PHE A 104 -26.75 22.44 -18.78
CA PHE A 104 -26.24 21.10 -19.05
C PHE A 104 -27.05 20.41 -20.14
N GLU A 105 -28.35 20.21 -19.93
CA GLU A 105 -29.23 19.57 -20.90
C GLU A 105 -29.28 20.34 -22.23
N LYS A 106 -29.42 21.67 -22.16
CA LYS A 106 -29.49 22.53 -23.35
C LYS A 106 -28.25 22.41 -24.23
N LYS A 107 -27.06 22.30 -23.63
CA LYS A 107 -25.80 22.10 -24.39
C LYS A 107 -25.73 20.72 -25.00
N ILE A 108 -26.10 19.68 -24.25
CA ILE A 108 -26.12 18.31 -24.76
C ILE A 108 -27.10 18.18 -25.94
N GLN A 109 -28.31 18.75 -25.84
CA GLN A 109 -29.30 18.76 -26.92
C GLN A 109 -28.83 19.54 -28.17
N ARG A 110 -27.95 20.54 -27.97
CA ARG A 110 -27.30 21.29 -29.06
C ARG A 110 -26.07 20.59 -29.65
N HIS A 111 -25.76 19.37 -29.20
CA HIS A 111 -24.54 18.64 -29.57
C HIS A 111 -23.25 19.38 -29.19
N GLU A 112 -23.32 20.21 -28.15
CA GLU A 112 -22.19 20.93 -27.58
C GLU A 112 -21.63 20.18 -26.35
N THR A 113 -20.35 20.38 -26.03
CA THR A 113 -19.74 19.82 -24.83
C THR A 113 -20.26 20.53 -23.57
N ALA A 114 -21.05 19.83 -22.75
CA ALA A 114 -21.37 20.27 -21.41
C ALA A 114 -20.20 19.99 -20.45
N LYS A 115 -19.90 20.95 -19.58
CA LYS A 115 -18.85 20.82 -18.56
C LYS A 115 -19.50 20.60 -17.20
N VAL A 116 -19.22 19.47 -16.57
CA VAL A 116 -19.55 19.21 -15.17
C VAL A 116 -18.30 19.48 -14.35
N GLN A 117 -18.43 20.19 -13.23
CA GLN A 117 -17.33 20.44 -12.32
C GLN A 117 -17.37 19.41 -11.18
N LEU A 118 -16.19 18.92 -10.82
CA LEU A 118 -15.99 17.98 -9.73
C LEU A 118 -15.03 18.62 -8.75
N LEU A 119 -15.42 18.68 -7.48
CA LEU A 119 -14.59 19.19 -6.39
C LEU A 119 -14.32 18.04 -5.44
N PHE A 120 -13.07 17.86 -5.04
CA PHE A 120 -12.64 16.74 -4.19
C PHE A 120 -12.04 17.27 -2.90
N ASN A 121 -12.28 16.57 -1.81
CA ASN A 121 -11.47 16.74 -0.62
C ASN A 121 -10.06 16.16 -0.89
N GLY A 122 -9.06 17.05 -0.93
CA GLY A 122 -7.67 16.70 -1.25
C GLY A 122 -6.84 16.20 -0.07
N SER A 123 -7.40 16.03 1.13
CA SER A 123 -6.65 15.56 2.31
C SER A 123 -6.09 14.15 2.14
N ASP A 124 -6.77 13.30 1.38
CA ASP A 124 -6.24 12.01 0.90
C ASP A 124 -6.13 12.02 -0.64
N GLY A 125 -4.94 12.32 -1.14
CA GLY A 125 -4.66 12.40 -2.58
C GLY A 125 -4.80 11.06 -3.32
N ASN A 126 -4.62 9.92 -2.63
CA ASN A 126 -4.81 8.60 -3.25
C ASN A 126 -6.31 8.33 -3.46
N THR A 127 -7.11 8.57 -2.42
CA THR A 127 -8.57 8.46 -2.49
C THR A 127 -9.14 9.39 -3.56
N ALA A 128 -8.75 10.67 -3.58
CA ALA A 128 -9.20 11.62 -4.59
C ALA A 128 -8.86 11.17 -6.02
N SER A 129 -7.66 10.60 -6.23
CA SER A 129 -7.23 10.09 -7.54
C SER A 129 -8.05 8.87 -8.00
N ILE A 130 -8.35 7.95 -7.08
CA ILE A 130 -9.18 6.76 -7.38
C ILE A 130 -10.60 7.19 -7.73
N VAL A 131 -11.21 8.06 -6.92
CA VAL A 131 -12.57 8.57 -7.15
C VAL A 131 -12.65 9.33 -8.47
N ALA A 132 -11.66 10.18 -8.79
CA ALA A 132 -11.60 10.86 -10.08
C ALA A 132 -11.56 9.87 -11.26
N GLY A 133 -10.86 8.75 -11.11
CA GLY A 133 -10.86 7.66 -12.09
C GLY A 133 -12.25 7.02 -12.27
N TYR A 134 -12.98 6.75 -11.19
CA TYR A 134 -14.35 6.23 -11.25
C TYR A 134 -15.30 7.21 -11.93
N ILE A 135 -15.27 8.49 -11.55
CA ILE A 135 -16.13 9.51 -12.16
C ILE A 135 -15.83 9.68 -13.64
N SER A 136 -14.56 9.64 -14.04
CA SER A 136 -14.17 9.69 -15.46
C SER A 136 -14.77 8.53 -16.26
N ASN A 137 -14.75 7.31 -15.71
CA ASN A 137 -15.35 6.14 -16.35
C ASN A 137 -16.88 6.24 -16.46
N ILE A 138 -17.57 6.68 -15.40
CA ILE A 138 -19.02 6.88 -15.40
C ILE A 138 -19.41 7.96 -16.41
N THR A 139 -18.71 9.10 -16.40
CA THR A 139 -18.95 10.22 -17.33
C THR A 139 -18.72 9.80 -18.78
N ALA A 140 -17.66 9.03 -19.05
CA ALA A 140 -17.38 8.50 -20.39
C ALA A 140 -18.43 7.50 -20.86
N LYS A 141 -18.95 6.64 -19.95
CA LYS A 141 -20.05 5.71 -20.24
C LYS A 141 -21.31 6.48 -20.62
N PHE A 142 -21.74 7.44 -19.80
CA PHE A 142 -22.94 8.25 -20.04
C PHE A 142 -22.84 9.07 -21.33
N SER A 143 -21.69 9.72 -21.57
CA SER A 143 -21.45 10.46 -22.81
C SER A 143 -21.56 9.59 -24.06
N ARG A 144 -21.17 8.32 -23.96
CA ARG A 144 -21.25 7.35 -25.06
C ARG A 144 -22.68 6.86 -25.31
N GLU A 145 -23.48 6.71 -24.25
CA GLU A 145 -24.90 6.36 -24.36
C GLU A 145 -25.69 7.46 -25.06
N ILE A 146 -25.50 8.72 -24.65
CA ILE A 146 -26.06 9.90 -25.33
C ILE A 146 -25.67 9.92 -26.82
N LEU A 147 -24.39 9.68 -27.13
CA LEU A 147 -23.91 9.66 -28.51
C LEU A 147 -24.60 8.56 -29.33
N MET A 148 -24.78 7.37 -28.77
CA MET A 148 -25.46 6.25 -29.44
C MET A 148 -26.95 6.53 -29.66
N GLU A 149 -27.61 7.19 -28.72
CA GLU A 149 -29.01 7.60 -28.86
C GLU A 149 -29.20 8.59 -30.03
N TYR A 150 -28.35 9.63 -30.11
CA TYR A 150 -28.40 10.59 -31.22
C TYR A 150 -28.14 9.94 -32.58
N LEU A 151 -27.16 9.04 -32.65
CA LEU A 151 -26.87 8.30 -33.88
C LEU A 151 -28.04 7.40 -34.30
N SER A 152 -28.77 6.83 -33.34
CA SER A 152 -29.94 5.98 -33.59
C SER A 152 -31.17 6.78 -34.02
N ALA A 153 -31.38 7.98 -33.46
CA ALA A 153 -32.51 8.86 -33.78
C ALA A 153 -32.35 9.58 -35.15
N GLY A 154 -31.12 9.87 -35.57
CA GLY A 154 -30.81 10.62 -36.80
C GLY A 154 -30.96 9.84 -38.12
N GLY A 155 -31.52 8.63 -38.12
CA GLY A 155 -31.79 7.83 -39.34
C GLY A 155 -30.56 7.38 -40.14
N THR A 156 -29.36 7.77 -39.72
CA THR A 156 -28.10 7.39 -40.36
C THR A 156 -27.68 6.07 -39.75
N ARG A 157 -27.81 4.96 -40.49
CA ARG A 157 -27.21 3.66 -40.13
C ARG A 157 -25.68 3.82 -40.14
N THR A 158 -25.11 4.31 -39.06
CA THR A 158 -23.67 4.20 -38.83
C THR A 158 -23.34 2.72 -38.68
N ILE A 159 -22.37 2.27 -39.48
CA ILE A 159 -21.67 1.01 -39.26
C ILE A 159 -21.19 1.08 -37.80
N PRO A 160 -21.53 0.12 -36.93
CA PRO A 160 -21.09 0.18 -35.54
C PRO A 160 -19.58 0.32 -35.54
N SER A 161 -19.08 1.50 -35.14
CA SER A 161 -17.66 1.68 -34.88
C SER A 161 -17.37 0.70 -33.76
N ALA A 162 -16.68 -0.39 -34.10
CA ALA A 162 -16.43 -1.48 -33.17
C ALA A 162 -15.69 -0.92 -31.95
N GLN A 163 -16.42 -0.68 -30.87
CA GLN A 163 -15.86 -0.19 -29.63
C GLN A 163 -15.26 -1.39 -28.91
N ILE A 164 -13.93 -1.42 -28.87
CA ILE A 164 -13.20 -2.37 -28.06
C ILE A 164 -13.25 -1.85 -26.63
N THR A 165 -14.22 -2.33 -25.85
CA THR A 165 -14.22 -2.10 -24.40
C THR A 165 -13.40 -3.21 -23.75
N PRO A 166 -12.29 -2.88 -23.07
CA PRO A 166 -11.49 -3.89 -22.39
C PRO A 166 -12.30 -4.48 -21.23
N VAL A 167 -12.51 -5.80 -21.25
CA VAL A 167 -13.04 -6.53 -20.09
C VAL A 167 -11.87 -6.81 -19.16
N ILE A 168 -11.60 -5.88 -18.24
CA ILE A 168 -10.50 -5.98 -17.30
C ILE A 168 -10.88 -6.99 -16.22
N ARG A 169 -10.13 -8.10 -16.14
CA ARG A 169 -10.27 -9.09 -15.07
C ARG A 169 -8.99 -9.14 -14.25
N VAL A 170 -9.08 -8.81 -12.96
CA VAL A 170 -7.97 -8.87 -12.02
C VAL A 170 -7.92 -10.26 -11.37
N TRP A 171 -6.88 -11.04 -11.65
CA TRP A 171 -6.82 -12.46 -11.26
C TRP A 171 -6.40 -12.69 -9.79
N TYR A 172 -5.54 -11.82 -9.25
CA TYR A 172 -4.98 -12.00 -7.90
C TYR A 172 -5.77 -11.29 -6.80
N ASN A 173 -6.45 -10.19 -7.14
CA ASN A 173 -7.30 -9.44 -6.23
C ASN A 173 -8.59 -8.97 -6.93
N PRO A 174 -9.54 -9.87 -7.23
CA PRO A 174 -10.75 -9.52 -7.99
C PRO A 174 -11.61 -8.46 -7.30
N LEU A 175 -11.59 -8.45 -5.96
CA LEU A 175 -12.32 -7.48 -5.13
C LEU A 175 -11.52 -6.20 -4.90
N LEU A 176 -10.33 -6.07 -5.48
CA LEU A 176 -9.42 -4.91 -5.36
C LEU A 176 -9.16 -4.45 -3.92
N LYS A 177 -9.32 -5.34 -2.93
CA LYS A 177 -9.08 -5.03 -1.52
C LYS A 177 -7.64 -4.55 -1.33
N THR A 178 -7.47 -3.30 -0.94
CA THR A 178 -6.16 -2.65 -0.77
C THR A 178 -5.26 -3.45 0.16
N ARG A 179 -5.85 -4.05 1.20
CA ARG A 179 -5.17 -4.90 2.17
C ARG A 179 -4.38 -6.05 1.51
N ASN A 180 -4.93 -6.67 0.45
CA ASN A 180 -4.27 -7.78 -0.26
C ASN A 180 -3.04 -7.34 -1.06
N PHE A 181 -2.91 -6.03 -1.33
CA PHE A 181 -1.75 -5.43 -1.99
C PHE A 181 -0.75 -4.86 -0.97
N MET A 182 -1.25 -4.12 0.03
CA MET A 182 -0.42 -3.41 1.00
C MET A 182 0.28 -4.36 1.98
N VAL A 183 -0.41 -5.36 2.52
CA VAL A 183 0.16 -6.24 3.56
C VAL A 183 1.41 -6.98 3.07
N PRO A 184 1.46 -7.61 1.88
CA PRO A 184 2.71 -8.19 1.36
C PRO A 184 3.85 -7.17 1.18
N GLY A 185 3.53 -5.94 0.77
CA GLY A 185 4.52 -4.85 0.67
C GLY A 185 5.09 -4.47 2.04
N ILE A 186 4.21 -4.36 3.04
CA ILE A 186 4.60 -4.11 4.44
C ILE A 186 5.49 -5.25 4.95
N VAL A 187 5.20 -6.51 4.65
CA VAL A 187 6.07 -7.65 5.02
C VAL A 187 7.50 -7.43 4.51
N GLY A 188 7.67 -7.07 3.22
CA GLY A 188 8.99 -6.79 2.66
C GLY A 188 9.71 -5.63 3.38
N LEU A 189 8.99 -4.54 3.65
CA LEU A 189 9.52 -3.38 4.36
C LEU A 189 9.94 -3.71 5.79
N LEU A 190 9.10 -4.45 6.53
CA LEU A 190 9.40 -4.87 7.89
C LEU A 190 10.64 -5.75 7.94
N LEU A 191 10.73 -6.72 7.03
CA LEU A 191 11.91 -7.58 6.91
C LEU A 191 13.18 -6.76 6.63
N SER A 192 13.11 -5.78 5.72
CA SER A 192 14.21 -4.85 5.46
C SER A 192 14.66 -4.12 6.73
N ASN A 193 13.73 -3.52 7.46
CA ASN A 193 14.04 -2.75 8.67
C ASN A 193 14.67 -3.62 9.75
N ILE A 194 14.10 -4.80 10.02
CA ILE A 194 14.59 -5.69 11.08
C ILE A 194 16.00 -6.20 10.78
N THR A 195 16.20 -6.72 9.56
CA THR A 195 17.49 -7.25 9.14
C THR A 195 18.56 -6.18 9.10
N LEU A 196 18.21 -4.96 8.64
CA LEU A 196 19.11 -3.82 8.63
C LEU A 196 19.56 -3.42 10.04
N ILE A 197 18.60 -3.26 10.96
CA ILE A 197 18.88 -2.94 12.36
C ILE A 197 19.72 -4.04 13.01
N LEU A 198 19.41 -5.31 12.77
CA LEU A 198 20.18 -6.41 13.35
C LEU A 198 21.63 -6.43 12.87
N ALA A 199 21.84 -6.26 11.56
CA ALA A 199 23.18 -6.23 11.00
C ALA A 199 23.95 -4.98 11.42
N SER A 200 23.31 -3.82 11.51
CA SER A 200 23.97 -2.58 11.93
C SER A 200 24.45 -2.67 13.38
N LEU A 201 23.67 -3.31 14.25
CA LEU A 201 24.02 -3.55 15.65
C LEU A 201 25.06 -4.66 15.86
N ALA A 202 25.26 -5.54 14.88
CA ALA A 202 26.14 -6.72 15.00
C ALA A 202 27.58 -6.37 15.43
N ILE A 203 28.11 -5.27 14.90
CA ILE A 203 29.47 -4.78 15.14
C ILE A 203 29.45 -3.52 16.00
N VAL A 204 28.53 -2.60 15.75
CA VAL A 204 28.49 -1.29 16.43
C VAL A 204 28.29 -1.44 17.94
N LYS A 205 27.45 -2.38 18.39
CA LYS A 205 27.26 -2.64 19.82
C LYS A 205 28.56 -3.05 20.51
N GLU A 206 29.40 -3.83 19.84
CA GLU A 206 30.69 -4.25 20.41
C GLU A 206 31.76 -3.16 20.34
N LYS A 207 31.68 -2.30 19.32
CA LYS A 207 32.53 -1.12 19.14
C LYS A 207 32.26 -0.08 20.23
N GLU A 208 30.99 0.21 20.50
CA GLU A 208 30.56 1.17 21.53
C GLU A 208 30.90 0.71 22.95
N VAL A 209 30.80 -0.59 23.23
CA VAL A 209 31.14 -1.18 24.55
C VAL A 209 32.65 -1.47 24.69
N GLY A 210 33.46 -1.23 23.64
CA GLY A 210 34.92 -1.43 23.65
C GLY A 210 35.37 -2.91 23.58
N THR A 211 34.43 -3.86 23.52
CA THR A 211 34.74 -5.30 23.40
C THR A 211 35.38 -5.68 22.07
N LEU A 212 35.19 -4.86 21.03
CA LEU A 212 35.78 -5.10 19.71
C LEU A 212 37.31 -5.09 19.75
N GLU A 213 37.91 -4.16 20.51
CA GLU A 213 39.37 -4.09 20.68
C GLU A 213 39.90 -5.34 21.35
N GLN A 214 39.21 -5.83 22.39
CA GLN A 214 39.57 -7.07 23.08
C GLN A 214 39.52 -8.29 22.16
N LEU A 215 38.51 -8.35 21.28
CA LEU A 215 38.35 -9.44 20.30
C LEU A 215 39.46 -9.43 19.24
N ILE A 216 39.95 -8.25 18.83
CA ILE A 216 41.02 -8.13 17.82
C ILE A 216 42.37 -8.65 18.34
N VAL A 217 42.61 -8.62 19.66
CA VAL A 217 43.86 -9.15 20.26
C VAL A 217 43.81 -10.68 20.45
N THR A 218 42.64 -11.31 20.30
CA THR A 218 42.52 -12.78 20.36
C THR A 218 43.00 -13.44 19.07
N PRO A 219 43.43 -14.73 19.09
CA PRO A 219 43.85 -15.46 17.89
C PRO A 219 42.66 -15.89 17.01
N ILE A 220 41.69 -15.00 16.78
CA ILE A 220 40.50 -15.20 15.94
C ILE A 220 40.69 -14.46 14.62
N LYS A 221 40.45 -15.14 13.49
CA LYS A 221 40.55 -14.51 12.18
C LYS A 221 39.37 -13.55 11.93
N PRO A 222 39.55 -12.42 11.22
CA PRO A 222 38.45 -11.47 10.94
C PRO A 222 37.23 -12.12 10.26
N PHE A 223 37.45 -13.02 9.30
CA PHE A 223 36.35 -13.74 8.64
C PHE A 223 35.61 -14.70 9.59
N GLU A 224 36.30 -15.30 10.56
CA GLU A 224 35.66 -16.16 11.57
C GLU A 224 34.79 -15.35 12.53
N LEU A 225 35.22 -14.13 12.89
CA LEU A 225 34.45 -13.21 13.72
C LEU A 225 33.18 -12.72 13.01
N ILE A 226 33.33 -12.23 11.77
CA ILE A 226 32.22 -11.71 10.97
C ILE A 226 31.21 -12.83 10.67
N SER A 227 31.68 -13.97 10.14
CA SER A 227 30.80 -15.10 9.83
C SER A 227 30.12 -15.67 11.08
N GLY A 228 30.85 -15.72 12.21
CA GLY A 228 30.32 -16.21 13.48
C GLY A 228 29.20 -15.34 14.03
N LYS A 229 29.19 -14.04 13.72
CA LYS A 229 28.10 -13.10 14.02
C LYS A 229 26.97 -13.17 13.00
N MET A 230 27.31 -13.25 11.72
CA MET A 230 26.33 -13.26 10.63
C MET A 230 25.39 -14.46 10.70
N ILE A 231 25.92 -15.66 10.95
CA ILE A 231 25.12 -16.90 10.95
C ILE A 231 23.92 -16.81 11.92
N PRO A 232 24.10 -16.43 13.20
CA PRO A 232 22.98 -16.18 14.11
C PRO A 232 21.95 -15.17 13.57
N PHE A 233 22.40 -14.05 13.01
CA PHE A 233 21.49 -13.04 12.45
C PHE A 233 20.75 -13.51 11.20
N ILE A 234 21.38 -14.32 10.34
CA ILE A 234 20.72 -14.96 9.20
C ILE A 234 19.60 -15.88 9.70
N ILE A 235 19.87 -16.71 10.71
CA ILE A 235 18.87 -17.63 11.28
C ILE A 235 17.72 -16.85 11.92
N LEU A 236 18.02 -15.77 12.66
CA LEU A 236 17.00 -14.91 13.27
C LEU A 236 16.17 -14.16 12.23
N GLY A 237 16.81 -13.59 11.21
CA GLY A 237 16.12 -12.93 10.10
C GLY A 237 15.20 -13.90 9.38
N PHE A 238 15.67 -15.12 9.10
CA PHE A 238 14.85 -16.15 8.47
C PHE A 238 13.71 -16.66 9.37
N ALA A 239 13.93 -16.76 10.68
CA ALA A 239 12.85 -17.03 11.63
C ALA A 239 11.79 -15.92 11.62
N SER A 240 12.21 -14.65 11.53
CA SER A 240 11.31 -13.51 11.40
C SER A 240 10.50 -13.56 10.11
N VAL A 241 11.12 -13.92 8.97
CA VAL A 241 10.43 -14.18 7.69
C VAL A 241 9.30 -15.21 7.88
N LEU A 242 9.60 -16.35 8.50
CA LEU A 242 8.60 -17.40 8.70
C LEU A 242 7.44 -16.90 9.57
N ILE A 243 7.73 -16.17 10.65
CA ILE A 243 6.72 -15.63 11.55
C ILE A 243 5.83 -14.62 10.83
N VAL A 244 6.42 -13.68 10.09
CA VAL A 244 5.68 -12.60 9.41
C VAL A 244 4.85 -13.15 8.25
N ILE A 245 5.34 -14.13 7.48
CA ILE A 245 4.55 -14.82 6.45
C ILE A 245 3.40 -15.62 7.07
N THR A 246 3.66 -16.30 8.19
CA THR A 246 2.62 -17.02 8.94
C THR A 246 1.56 -16.05 9.44
N ALA A 247 1.96 -14.92 10.04
CA ALA A 247 1.05 -13.88 10.48
C ALA A 247 0.23 -13.29 9.31
N MET A 248 0.85 -13.00 8.16
CA MET A 248 0.15 -12.57 6.95
C MET A 248 -0.91 -13.57 6.50
N THR A 249 -0.60 -14.87 6.56
CA THR A 249 -1.51 -15.92 6.07
C THR A 249 -2.67 -16.15 7.04
N PHE A 250 -2.40 -16.20 8.35
CA PHE A 250 -3.42 -16.56 9.37
C PHE A 250 -4.18 -15.37 9.96
N ILE A 251 -3.59 -14.17 10.03
CA ILE A 251 -4.23 -12.98 10.61
C ILE A 251 -5.00 -12.20 9.55
N PHE A 252 -4.47 -12.15 8.33
CA PHE A 252 -5.03 -11.32 7.25
C PHE A 252 -5.76 -12.12 6.16
N ASP A 253 -5.75 -13.45 6.26
CA ASP A 253 -6.30 -14.39 5.27
C ASP A 253 -5.73 -14.18 3.86
N ILE A 254 -4.44 -13.82 3.76
CA ILE A 254 -3.74 -13.60 2.49
C ILE A 254 -2.90 -14.84 2.17
N PRO A 255 -3.38 -15.75 1.30
CA PRO A 255 -2.66 -16.96 0.98
C PRO A 255 -1.44 -16.66 0.11
N VAL A 256 -0.30 -17.29 0.43
CA VAL A 256 0.86 -17.33 -0.47
C VAL A 256 0.51 -18.22 -1.67
N ARG A 257 0.39 -17.61 -2.85
CA ARG A 257 0.16 -18.33 -4.11
C ARG A 257 1.49 -18.59 -4.83
N GLY A 258 1.68 -19.80 -5.36
CA GLY A 258 2.89 -20.22 -6.08
C GLY A 258 3.80 -21.14 -5.27
N SER A 259 5.09 -21.16 -5.59
CA SER A 259 6.06 -22.03 -4.93
C SER A 259 6.56 -21.42 -3.62
N ILE A 260 6.20 -22.03 -2.49
CA ILE A 260 6.67 -21.60 -1.18
C ILE A 260 8.20 -21.75 -1.04
N TYR A 261 8.79 -22.75 -1.69
CA TYR A 261 10.24 -22.94 -1.70
C TYR A 261 10.96 -21.81 -2.43
N PHE A 262 10.39 -21.35 -3.55
CA PHE A 262 10.93 -20.20 -4.28
C PHE A 262 10.84 -18.93 -3.43
N LEU A 263 9.71 -18.71 -2.75
CA LEU A 263 9.55 -17.58 -1.84
C LEU A 263 10.59 -17.63 -0.71
N LEU A 264 10.73 -18.78 -0.04
CA LEU A 264 11.71 -18.95 1.03
C LEU A 264 13.14 -18.74 0.56
N PHE A 265 13.49 -19.23 -0.64
CA PHE A 265 14.80 -18.99 -1.24
C PHE A 265 15.03 -17.51 -1.57
N ALA A 266 14.04 -16.83 -2.13
CA ALA A 266 14.10 -15.39 -2.40
C ALA A 266 14.26 -14.59 -1.10
N CYS A 267 13.48 -14.92 -0.05
CA CYS A 267 13.62 -14.31 1.26
C CYS A 267 15.00 -14.59 1.89
N PHE A 268 15.56 -15.77 1.70
CA PHE A 268 16.91 -16.09 2.17
C PHE A 268 17.97 -15.19 1.50
N LEU A 269 17.90 -15.03 0.17
CA LEU A 269 18.78 -14.11 -0.55
C LEU A 269 18.57 -12.66 -0.10
N TYR A 270 17.31 -12.26 0.10
CA TYR A 270 16.97 -10.93 0.58
C TYR A 270 17.56 -10.63 1.96
N VAL A 271 17.45 -11.58 2.90
CA VAL A 271 18.06 -11.49 4.23
C VAL A 271 19.59 -11.37 4.12
N LEU A 272 20.23 -12.13 3.24
CA LEU A 272 21.68 -12.01 3.03
C LEU A 272 22.08 -10.62 2.50
N SER A 273 21.34 -10.09 1.53
CA SER A 273 21.61 -8.76 0.94
C SER A 273 21.45 -7.64 1.96
N THR A 274 20.34 -7.64 2.70
CA THR A 274 20.04 -6.63 3.73
C THR A 274 21.00 -6.70 4.91
N LEU A 275 21.39 -7.89 5.35
CA LEU A 275 22.43 -8.05 6.36
C LEU A 275 23.79 -7.56 5.87
N GLY A 276 24.14 -7.83 4.60
CA GLY A 276 25.36 -7.30 3.99
C GLY A 276 25.38 -5.76 4.00
N PHE A 277 24.26 -5.14 3.67
CA PHE A 277 24.11 -3.69 3.72
C PHE A 277 24.20 -3.15 5.16
N GLY A 278 23.55 -3.80 6.13
CA GLY A 278 23.64 -3.38 7.53
C GLY A 278 25.05 -3.52 8.11
N ILE A 279 25.82 -4.53 7.69
CA ILE A 279 27.24 -4.63 8.07
C ILE A 279 28.04 -3.49 7.47
N PHE A 280 27.79 -3.12 6.21
CA PHE A 280 28.43 -1.97 5.60
C PHE A 280 28.13 -0.67 6.36
N VAL A 281 26.88 -0.47 6.80
CA VAL A 281 26.55 0.67 7.68
C VAL A 281 27.30 0.56 9.02
N SER A 282 27.37 -0.64 9.60
CA SER A 282 28.02 -0.89 10.89
C SER A 282 29.52 -0.54 10.92
N THR A 283 30.22 -0.63 9.77
CA THR A 283 31.65 -0.31 9.72
C THR A 283 31.90 1.20 9.76
N ILE A 284 30.96 2.00 9.23
CA ILE A 284 31.06 3.46 9.17
C ILE A 284 30.58 4.09 10.49
N SER A 285 29.56 3.53 11.13
CA SER A 285 28.96 4.09 12.35
C SER A 285 29.84 3.90 13.60
N GLN A 286 29.76 4.85 14.54
CA GLN A 286 30.50 4.82 15.82
C GLN A 286 29.58 4.42 16.99
N THR A 287 28.31 4.82 16.95
CA THR A 287 27.32 4.56 18.01
C THR A 287 26.10 3.83 17.47
N GLN A 288 25.38 3.09 18.33
CA GLN A 288 24.17 2.38 17.92
C GLN A 288 23.11 3.32 17.34
N GLN A 289 22.98 4.53 17.87
CA GLN A 289 22.04 5.54 17.36
C GLN A 289 22.39 6.06 15.96
N GLN A 290 23.68 6.05 15.56
CA GLN A 290 24.09 6.43 14.20
C GLN A 290 23.89 5.29 13.19
N ALA A 291 23.74 4.06 13.68
CA ALA A 291 23.63 2.87 12.85
C ALA A 291 22.16 2.42 12.67
N MET A 292 21.27 2.93 13.51
CA MET A 292 19.80 2.79 13.43
C MET A 292 19.21 3.93 12.61
#